data_AF-A0A9K3GW09-F1
#
_entry.id   AF-A0A9K3GW09-F1
#
_cell.length_a   1.000
_cell.length_b   1.000
_cell.length_c   1.000
_cell.angle_alpha   90.00
_cell.angle_beta   90.00
_cell.angle_gamma   90.00
#
_symmetry.space_group_name_H-M   'P 1'
#
loop_
_entity.id
_entity.type
_entity.pdbx_description
1 polymer ?
#
loop_
_entity_poly.entity_id
_entity_poly.type
_entity_poly.pdbx_seq_one_letter_code
_entity_poly.pdbx_strand_id
1 'polypeptide(L)'
;MSEIKLFLNERFSIKDLGNLKYFLGIEVARTEEGMVLSQRKYTLNIIEDAGMLGCRLSPIPMEQNLKLESGKEEDRVDPSYYRRLVGRLLYLQATCPDIAYSVSILSQFVADPRTSHLEAATRVVRYLKATAGQGILLPKIGETISWPIPIPTG
;
A
#
# COMPACT_ATOMS: atom_id res chain seq x y z
N MET A 1 28.07 -12.09 -13.21
CA MET A 1 27.28 -10.92 -12.74
C MET A 1 28.12 -9.63 -12.73
N SER A 2 29.05 -9.46 -13.69
CA SER A 2 30.14 -8.47 -13.58
C SER A 2 30.33 -7.60 -14.83
N GLU A 3 30.23 -8.13 -16.05
CA GLU A 3 30.50 -7.34 -17.27
C GLU A 3 29.59 -6.12 -17.43
N ILE A 4 28.28 -6.27 -17.24
CA ILE A 4 27.33 -5.15 -17.35
C ILE A 4 27.62 -4.09 -16.27
N LYS A 5 27.88 -4.52 -15.03
CA LYS A 5 28.19 -3.58 -13.94
C LYS A 5 29.49 -2.83 -14.21
N LEU A 6 30.52 -3.52 -14.72
CA LEU A 6 31.81 -2.93 -15.07
C LEU A 6 31.67 -1.94 -16.24
N PHE A 7 31.00 -2.34 -17.32
CA PHE A 7 30.71 -1.48 -18.46
C PHE A 7 29.96 -0.21 -18.06
N LEU A 8 28.91 -0.35 -17.24
CA LEU A 8 28.16 0.80 -16.73
C LEU A 8 29.00 1.66 -15.79
N ASN A 9 29.90 1.06 -14.99
CA ASN A 9 30.76 1.81 -14.10
C ASN A 9 31.82 2.61 -14.86
N GLU A 10 32.38 2.04 -15.91
CA GLU A 10 33.34 2.71 -16.78
C GLU A 10 32.71 3.91 -17.51
N ARG A 11 31.46 3.77 -17.98
CA ARG A 11 30.78 4.80 -18.76
C ARG A 11 30.07 5.87 -17.91
N PHE A 12 29.53 5.49 -16.75
CA PHE A 12 28.63 6.32 -15.95
C PHE A 12 29.03 6.46 -14.47
N SER A 13 30.15 5.85 -14.03
CA SER A 13 30.62 5.89 -12.64
C SER A 13 29.55 5.43 -11.63
N ILE A 14 28.98 4.25 -11.86
CA ILE A 14 27.92 3.71 -11.00
C ILE A 14 28.46 3.14 -9.69
N LYS A 15 27.74 3.38 -8.60
CA LYS A 15 28.06 2.79 -7.30
C LYS A 15 27.27 1.50 -7.09
N ASP A 16 27.97 0.37 -6.92
CA ASP A 16 27.32 -0.88 -6.51
C ASP A 16 27.00 -0.83 -5.02
N LEU A 17 25.71 -0.73 -4.70
CA LEU A 17 25.21 -0.72 -3.32
C LEU A 17 24.98 -2.13 -2.77
N GLY A 18 25.34 -3.16 -3.54
CA GLY A 18 25.11 -4.56 -3.20
C GLY A 18 23.64 -4.95 -3.35
N ASN A 19 23.18 -5.85 -2.49
CA ASN A 19 21.80 -6.32 -2.54
C ASN A 19 20.82 -5.21 -2.17
N LEU A 20 19.76 -5.06 -2.97
CA LEU A 20 18.67 -4.13 -2.69
C LEU A 20 18.03 -4.43 -1.33
N LYS A 21 18.11 -3.46 -0.42
CA LYS A 21 17.47 -3.50 0.91
C LYS A 21 16.32 -2.49 1.03
N TYR A 22 16.47 -1.35 0.38
CA TYR A 22 15.50 -0.25 0.42
C TYR A 22 15.42 0.42 -0.95
N PHE A 23 14.21 0.70 -1.42
CA PHE A 23 13.98 1.50 -2.63
C PHE A 23 12.68 2.29 -2.50
N LEU A 24 12.74 3.62 -2.64
CA LEU A 24 11.57 4.51 -2.49
C LEU A 24 10.78 4.32 -1.18
N GLY A 25 11.43 3.88 -0.10
CA GLY A 25 10.75 3.58 1.16
C GLY A 25 10.07 2.22 1.21
N ILE A 26 10.24 1.39 0.18
CA ILE A 26 9.94 -0.05 0.21
C ILE A 26 11.13 -0.79 0.78
N GLU A 27 10.87 -1.56 1.83
CA GLU A 27 11.76 -2.51 2.49
C GLU A 27 11.77 -3.82 1.74
N VAL A 28 12.97 -4.32 1.45
CA VAL A 28 13.20 -5.55 0.68
C VAL A 28 13.91 -6.55 1.58
N ALA A 29 13.20 -7.61 1.96
CA ALA A 29 13.77 -8.75 2.66
C ALA A 29 13.88 -9.95 1.70
N ARG A 30 15.03 -10.59 1.65
CA ARG A 30 15.23 -11.82 0.85
C ARG A 30 15.12 -13.03 1.76
N THR A 31 14.31 -13.98 1.35
CA THR A 31 14.04 -15.25 2.03
C THR A 31 14.40 -16.41 1.11
N GLU A 32 14.38 -17.64 1.62
CA GLU A 32 14.58 -18.83 0.78
C GLU A 32 13.46 -18.98 -0.26
N GLU A 33 12.24 -18.59 0.13
CA GLU A 33 11.03 -18.63 -0.71
C GLU A 33 10.99 -17.52 -1.79
N GLY A 34 11.70 -16.41 -1.58
CA GLY A 34 11.70 -15.29 -2.53
C GLY A 34 12.12 -13.96 -1.93
N MET A 35 11.36 -12.93 -2.25
CA MET A 35 11.61 -11.55 -1.82
C MET A 35 10.33 -10.95 -1.26
N VAL A 36 10.36 -10.56 0.01
CA VAL A 36 9.26 -9.87 0.68
C VAL A 36 9.45 -8.37 0.53
N LEU A 37 8.46 -7.71 -0.04
CA LEU A 37 8.36 -6.26 -0.14
C LEU A 37 7.41 -5.74 0.94
N SER A 38 7.88 -4.83 1.78
CA SER A 38 7.06 -4.26 2.86
C SER A 38 7.29 -2.74 2.98
N GLN A 39 6.37 -2.06 3.64
CA GLN A 39 6.45 -0.61 3.87
C GLN A 39 6.12 -0.26 5.32
N ARG A 40 6.57 -1.09 6.28
CA ARG A 40 6.21 -0.98 7.70
C ARG A 40 6.43 0.41 8.25
N LYS A 41 7.61 0.98 8.04
CA LYS A 41 7.93 2.35 8.50
C LYS A 41 6.98 3.39 7.91
N TYR A 42 6.64 3.27 6.63
CA TYR A 42 5.74 4.19 5.96
C TYR A 42 4.30 4.05 6.47
N THR A 43 3.82 2.82 6.72
CA THR A 43 2.53 2.55 7.35
C THR A 43 2.43 3.17 8.73
N LEU A 44 3.47 3.01 9.57
CA LEU A 44 3.51 3.63 10.89
C LEU A 44 3.48 5.16 10.82
N ASN A 45 4.21 5.76 9.88
CA ASN A 45 4.15 7.20 9.66
C ASN A 45 2.74 7.66 9.23
N ILE A 46 2.02 6.89 8.39
CA ILE A 46 0.62 7.22 8.02
C ILE A 46 -0.27 7.26 9.28
N ILE A 47 -0.11 6.27 10.17
CA ILE A 47 -0.90 6.14 11.40
C ILE A 47 -0.57 7.28 12.38
N GLU A 48 0.71 7.62 12.50
CA GLU A 48 1.19 8.73 13.35
C GLU A 48 0.69 10.08 12.84
N ASP A 49 0.83 10.36 11.54
CA ASP A 49 0.39 11.62 10.93
C ASP A 49 -1.14 11.80 10.96
N ALA A 50 -1.90 10.70 11.06
CA ALA A 50 -3.34 10.72 11.28
C ALA A 50 -3.72 10.86 12.77
N GLY A 51 -2.75 10.84 13.70
CA GLY A 51 -2.99 10.88 15.15
C GLY A 51 -3.58 9.58 15.71
N MET A 52 -3.34 8.44 15.04
CA MET A 52 -4.08 7.19 15.26
C MET A 52 -3.26 6.08 15.93
N LEU A 53 -2.08 6.38 16.49
CA LEU A 53 -1.26 5.37 17.18
C LEU A 53 -2.02 4.64 18.30
N GLY A 54 -2.89 5.35 19.04
CA GLY A 54 -3.73 4.80 20.11
C GLY A 54 -5.09 4.25 19.68
N CYS A 55 -5.42 4.24 18.38
CA CYS A 55 -6.78 3.90 17.93
C CYS A 55 -7.12 2.41 18.08
N ARG A 56 -8.42 2.09 18.14
CA ARG A 56 -8.92 0.71 18.06
C ARG A 56 -8.70 0.15 16.65
N LEU A 57 -8.36 -1.14 16.56
CA LEU A 57 -8.14 -1.84 15.29
C LEU A 57 -9.45 -2.08 14.55
N SER A 58 -9.39 -2.16 13.22
CA SER A 58 -10.50 -2.62 12.37
C SER A 58 -10.09 -3.93 11.68
N PRO A 59 -10.94 -4.97 11.66
CA PRO A 59 -10.61 -6.25 11.03
C PRO A 59 -10.71 -6.20 9.49
N ILE A 60 -11.46 -5.23 8.96
CA ILE A 60 -11.64 -5.01 7.52
C ILE A 60 -11.39 -3.53 7.16
N PRO A 61 -10.87 -3.24 5.96
CA PRO A 61 -10.54 -1.88 5.55
C PRO A 61 -11.79 -1.04 5.24
N MET A 62 -12.83 -1.64 4.65
CA MET A 62 -14.09 -1.00 4.29
C MET A 62 -15.23 -2.03 4.26
N GLU A 63 -16.47 -1.59 4.49
CA GLU A 63 -17.66 -2.45 4.39
C GLU A 63 -18.11 -2.58 2.93
N GLN A 64 -18.44 -3.79 2.48
CA GLN A 64 -18.74 -4.08 1.07
C GLN A 64 -19.98 -3.35 0.51
N ASN A 65 -20.89 -2.91 1.37
CA ASN A 65 -22.12 -2.21 0.99
C ASN A 65 -22.18 -0.77 1.53
N LEU A 66 -21.01 -0.20 1.88
CA LEU A 66 -20.97 1.19 2.35
C LEU A 66 -21.34 2.12 1.20
N LYS A 67 -22.52 2.73 1.27
CA LYS A 67 -22.92 3.79 0.36
C LYS A 67 -22.32 5.11 0.83
N LEU A 68 -21.25 5.52 0.16
CA LEU A 68 -20.72 6.88 0.28
C LEU A 68 -21.39 7.73 -0.78
N GLU A 69 -22.07 8.78 -0.35
CA GLU A 69 -22.82 9.67 -1.24
C GLU A 69 -22.19 11.07 -1.22
N SER A 70 -22.22 11.76 -2.36
CA SER A 70 -21.81 13.16 -2.47
C SER A 70 -22.82 14.13 -1.84
N GLY A 71 -23.57 13.67 -0.84
CA GLY A 71 -24.67 14.39 -0.20
C GLY A 71 -24.19 15.70 0.44
N LYS A 72 -24.94 16.78 0.21
CA LYS A 72 -24.61 18.12 0.75
C LYS A 72 -24.99 18.30 2.22
N GLU A 73 -25.69 17.33 2.81
CA GLU A 73 -26.20 17.40 4.18
C GLU A 73 -25.11 17.18 5.24
N GLU A 74 -24.00 16.54 4.86
CA GLU A 74 -22.85 16.35 5.75
C GLU A 74 -21.88 17.53 5.76
N ASP A 75 -21.23 17.73 6.91
CA ASP A 75 -20.17 18.72 7.06
C ASP A 75 -19.01 18.46 6.11
N ARG A 76 -18.41 19.56 5.65
CA ARG A 76 -17.18 19.51 4.84
C ARG A 76 -15.99 19.23 5.72
N VAL A 77 -15.08 18.41 5.19
CA VAL A 77 -13.77 18.15 5.78
C VAL A 77 -12.72 18.96 5.04
N ASP A 78 -11.59 19.30 5.69
CA ASP A 78 -10.44 19.91 5.02
C ASP A 78 -9.99 19.06 3.82
N PRO A 79 -10.16 19.56 2.57
CA PRO A 79 -9.77 18.82 1.38
C PRO A 79 -8.28 18.55 1.29
N SER A 80 -7.45 19.41 1.89
CA SER A 80 -5.99 19.26 1.87
C SER A 80 -5.54 18.08 2.74
N TYR A 81 -6.08 17.99 3.95
CA TYR A 81 -5.87 16.84 4.83
C TYR A 81 -6.33 15.54 4.17
N TYR A 82 -7.56 15.50 3.65
CA TYR A 82 -8.12 14.30 3.05
C TYR A 82 -7.33 13.85 1.80
N ARG A 83 -7.00 14.78 0.89
CA ARG A 83 -6.20 14.50 -0.30
C ARG A 83 -4.82 13.94 0.05
N ARG A 84 -4.17 14.51 1.06
CA ARG A 84 -2.86 14.02 1.54
C ARG A 84 -2.98 12.59 2.08
N LEU A 85 -4.00 12.30 2.88
CA LEU A 85 -4.23 10.96 3.43
C LEU A 85 -4.47 9.94 2.31
N VAL A 86 -5.41 10.22 1.40
CA VAL A 86 -5.73 9.33 0.27
C VAL A 86 -4.51 9.11 -0.63
N GLY A 87 -3.73 10.15 -0.92
CA GLY A 87 -2.50 10.03 -1.70
C GLY A 87 -1.47 9.10 -1.05
N ARG A 88 -1.36 9.13 0.28
CA ARG A 88 -0.47 8.21 1.00
C ARG A 88 -0.96 6.77 0.97
N LEU A 89 -2.27 6.56 1.10
CA LEU A 89 -2.88 5.24 0.99
C LEU A 89 -2.73 4.67 -0.43
N LEU A 90 -2.84 5.51 -1.46
CA LEU A 90 -2.60 5.12 -2.86
C LEU A 90 -1.18 4.61 -3.06
N TYR A 91 -0.17 5.29 -2.49
CA TYR A 91 1.21 4.83 -2.56
C TYR A 91 1.44 3.48 -1.85
N LEU A 92 0.76 3.25 -0.72
CA LEU A 92 0.90 2.04 0.08
C LEU A 92 0.37 0.78 -0.63
N GLN A 93 -0.54 0.92 -1.60
CA GLN A 93 -1.11 -0.23 -2.35
C GLN A 93 -0.04 -1.11 -3.00
N ALA A 94 1.14 -0.55 -3.31
CA ALA A 94 2.26 -1.28 -3.88
C ALA A 94 2.73 -2.46 -3.01
N THR A 95 2.52 -2.41 -1.69
CA THR A 95 2.85 -3.48 -0.75
C THR A 95 1.66 -3.98 0.09
N CYS A 96 0.48 -3.38 -0.09
CA CYS A 96 -0.76 -3.67 0.64
C CYS A 96 -1.96 -3.64 -0.35
N PRO A 97 -2.08 -4.62 -1.26
CA PRO A 97 -3.06 -4.58 -2.35
C PRO A 97 -4.51 -4.80 -1.86
N ASP A 98 -4.68 -5.37 -0.69
CA ASP A 98 -5.94 -5.60 0.01
C ASP A 98 -6.72 -4.31 0.34
N ILE A 99 -6.05 -3.15 0.43
CA ILE A 99 -6.73 -1.85 0.60
C ILE A 99 -7.11 -1.17 -0.73
N ALA A 100 -6.72 -1.73 -1.89
CA ALA A 100 -6.87 -1.07 -3.19
C ALA A 100 -8.32 -0.69 -3.52
N TYR A 101 -9.28 -1.58 -3.21
CA TYR A 101 -10.71 -1.30 -3.36
C TYR A 101 -11.13 -0.07 -2.55
N SER A 102 -10.80 -0.06 -1.26
CA SER A 102 -11.15 1.02 -0.33
C SER A 102 -10.62 2.36 -0.81
N VAL A 103 -9.35 2.39 -1.22
CA VAL A 103 -8.70 3.62 -1.71
C VAL A 103 -9.26 4.08 -3.04
N SER A 104 -9.65 3.17 -3.94
CA SER A 104 -10.31 3.52 -5.20
C SER A 104 -11.63 4.27 -4.96
N ILE A 105 -12.45 3.79 -4.02
CA ILE A 105 -13.68 4.47 -3.61
C ILE A 105 -13.38 5.83 -2.99
N LEU A 106 -12.47 5.90 -2.00
CA LEU A 106 -12.11 7.15 -1.31
C LEU A 106 -11.56 8.22 -2.26
N SER A 107 -10.87 7.82 -3.33
CA SER A 107 -10.28 8.72 -4.32
C SER A 107 -11.32 9.51 -5.12
N GLN A 108 -12.56 9.02 -5.22
CA GLN A 108 -13.64 9.69 -5.94
C GLN A 108 -14.08 11.00 -5.25
N PHE A 109 -13.84 11.12 -3.93
CA PHE A 109 -14.33 12.23 -3.11
C PHE A 109 -13.25 13.27 -2.75
N VAL A 110 -12.08 13.22 -3.39
CA VAL A 110 -10.92 14.10 -3.09
C VAL A 110 -11.19 15.59 -3.38
N ALA A 111 -12.16 15.90 -4.23
CA ALA A 111 -12.51 17.27 -4.60
C ALA A 111 -13.36 17.99 -3.54
N ASP A 112 -14.34 17.30 -2.94
CA ASP A 112 -15.27 17.85 -1.94
C ASP A 112 -15.56 16.77 -0.87
N PRO A 113 -14.58 16.44 0.00
CA PRO A 113 -14.75 15.40 1.00
C PRO A 113 -15.70 15.82 2.13
N ARG A 114 -16.35 14.80 2.70
CA ARG A 114 -17.37 14.92 3.74
C ARG A 114 -16.99 14.06 4.93
N THR A 115 -17.69 14.23 6.05
CA THR A 115 -17.42 13.50 7.29
C THR A 115 -17.44 12.00 7.08
N SER A 116 -18.43 11.44 6.38
CA SER A 116 -18.49 10.00 6.05
C SER A 116 -17.28 9.51 5.26
N HIS A 117 -16.80 10.31 4.29
CA HIS A 117 -15.60 10.00 3.51
C HIS A 117 -14.36 9.92 4.40
N LEU A 118 -14.20 10.88 5.31
CA LEU A 118 -13.08 10.88 6.26
C LEU A 118 -13.18 9.72 7.26
N GLU A 119 -14.38 9.39 7.74
CA GLU A 119 -14.60 8.23 8.62
C GLU A 119 -14.23 6.92 7.94
N ALA A 120 -14.61 6.76 6.67
CA ALA A 120 -14.22 5.61 5.86
C ALA A 120 -12.69 5.54 5.67
N ALA A 121 -12.03 6.66 5.37
CA ALA A 121 -10.56 6.72 5.29
C ALA A 121 -9.88 6.39 6.63
N THR A 122 -10.44 6.89 7.73
CA THR A 122 -9.99 6.62 9.11
C THR A 122 -10.09 5.12 9.42
N ARG A 123 -11.14 4.44 8.95
CA ARG A 123 -11.27 2.98 9.11
C ARG A 123 -10.17 2.21 8.38
N VAL A 124 -9.78 2.63 7.18
CA VAL A 124 -8.62 2.06 6.47
C VAL A 124 -7.35 2.21 7.30
N VAL A 125 -7.11 3.39 7.92
CA VAL A 125 -5.94 3.59 8.79
C VAL A 125 -5.99 2.69 10.04
N ARG A 126 -7.17 2.45 10.63
CA ARG A 126 -7.34 1.49 11.74
C ARG A 126 -7.00 0.06 11.33
N TYR A 127 -7.36 -0.32 10.11
CA TYR A 127 -7.03 -1.62 9.54
C TYR A 127 -5.51 -1.76 9.33
N LEU A 128 -4.88 -0.75 8.74
CA LEU A 128 -3.42 -0.71 8.54
C LEU A 128 -2.62 -0.86 9.83
N LYS A 129 -3.14 -0.38 10.96
CA LYS A 129 -2.51 -0.59 12.27
C LYS A 129 -2.43 -2.07 12.64
N ALA A 130 -3.42 -2.88 12.27
CA ALA A 130 -3.41 -4.33 12.51
C ALA A 130 -2.44 -5.06 11.56
N THR A 131 -2.21 -4.50 10.37
CA THR A 131 -1.45 -5.14 9.28
C THR A 131 -0.10 -4.49 8.99
N ALA A 132 0.38 -3.55 9.83
CA ALA A 132 1.57 -2.75 9.55
C ALA A 132 2.87 -3.55 9.32
N GLY A 133 2.94 -4.80 9.75
CA GLY A 133 4.09 -5.69 9.52
C GLY A 133 3.96 -6.58 8.28
N GLN A 134 2.84 -6.53 7.55
CA GLN A 134 2.61 -7.36 6.37
C GLN A 134 3.27 -6.76 5.13
N GLY A 135 3.47 -7.60 4.12
CA GLY A 135 4.06 -7.25 2.84
C GLY A 135 3.75 -8.30 1.78
N ILE A 136 4.19 -8.06 0.55
CA ILE A 136 3.97 -8.96 -0.58
C ILE A 136 5.19 -9.87 -0.75
N LEU A 137 4.96 -11.18 -0.80
CA LEU A 137 5.98 -12.15 -1.20
C LEU A 137 6.01 -12.25 -2.73
N LEU A 138 7.17 -11.92 -3.30
CA LEU A 138 7.51 -12.23 -4.69
C LEU A 138 8.30 -13.54 -4.69
N PRO A 139 7.71 -14.67 -5.10
CA PRO A 139 8.37 -15.96 -5.05
C PRO A 139 9.57 -15.99 -6.00
N LYS A 140 10.58 -16.77 -5.63
CA LYS A 140 11.75 -17.08 -6.47
C LYS A 140 11.29 -17.98 -7.63
N ILE A 141 10.77 -17.36 -8.69
CA ILE A 141 10.30 -17.96 -9.95
C ILE A 141 10.87 -19.37 -10.21
N GLY A 142 9.97 -20.36 -10.19
CA GLY A 142 10.25 -21.79 -10.37
C GLY A 142 9.02 -22.63 -10.73
N GLU A 143 7.80 -22.13 -10.51
CA GLU A 143 6.60 -22.72 -11.12
C GLU A 143 6.02 -21.70 -12.09
N THR A 144 6.32 -21.93 -13.36
CA THR A 144 5.60 -21.32 -14.46
C THR A 144 4.12 -21.65 -14.25
N ILE A 145 3.28 -20.65 -13.94
CA ILE A 145 1.84 -20.82 -14.09
C ILE A 145 1.62 -20.99 -15.60
N SER A 146 1.57 -22.24 -16.05
CA SER A 146 1.24 -22.57 -17.43
C SER A 146 -0.18 -22.10 -17.67
N TRP A 147 -0.33 -21.07 -18.51
CA TRP A 147 -1.64 -20.74 -19.04
C TRP A 147 -2.07 -21.85 -20.01
N PRO A 148 -3.32 -22.35 -19.91
CA PRO A 148 -4.40 -21.96 -19.02
C PRO A 148 -4.42 -22.69 -17.66
N ILE A 149 -4.93 -22.00 -16.63
CA ILE A 149 -5.15 -22.55 -15.28
C ILE A 149 -6.14 -23.74 -15.36
N PRO A 150 -5.79 -24.94 -14.88
CA PRO A 150 -6.72 -26.06 -14.83
C PRO A 150 -7.92 -25.77 -13.94
N ILE A 151 -9.13 -26.05 -14.43
CA ILE A 151 -10.37 -25.93 -13.66
C ILE A 151 -10.43 -27.11 -12.68
N PRO A 152 -10.73 -26.91 -11.38
CA PRO A 152 -10.94 -28.01 -10.46
C PRO A 152 -12.20 -28.80 -10.89
N THR A 153 -12.01 -30.01 -11.41
CA THR A 153 -13.10 -30.98 -11.53
C THR A 153 -13.29 -31.59 -10.15
N GLY A 154 -14.37 -31.20 -9.47
CA GLY A 154 -14.89 -31.91 -8.30
C GLY A 154 -15.46 -33.28 -8.67
#